data_AF-A0A093H913-F1
#
_entry.id   AF-A0A093H913-F1
#
_cell.length_a   1.000
_cell.length_b   1.000
_cell.length_c   1.000
_cell.angle_alpha   90.00
_cell.angle_beta   90.00
_cell.angle_gamma   90.00
#
_symmetry.space_group_name_H-M   'P 1'
#
loop_
_entity.id
_entity.type
_entity.pdbx_description
1 polymer ?
#
loop_
_entity_poly.entity_id
_entity_poly.type
_entity_poly.pdbx_seq_one_letter_code
_entity_poly.pdbx_strand_id
1 'polypeptide(L)'
;GLEGTFHEGQDYLLECCENLYLPQPARMVVVGTVDNVPCLATGQQLVILLAEGGGVYAYEEEALHKVAESLAEFLEIGLQLLGKEVYLCAEHLAPLSEEERGKDPEIQKIRQSADDFIKRGKNEFQSLLDLL
;
A
#
# COMPACT_ATOMS: atom_id res chain seq x y z
N GLY A 1 -11.91 12.90 -7.40
CA GLY A 1 -10.51 13.08 -6.93
C GLY A 1 -10.44 12.82 -5.44
N LEU A 2 -9.26 12.95 -4.85
CA LEU A 2 -9.02 12.82 -3.40
C LEU A 2 -8.75 14.20 -2.74
N GLU A 3 -9.04 15.30 -3.45
CA GLU A 3 -8.93 16.65 -2.91
C GLU A 3 -9.84 16.82 -1.68
N GLY A 4 -9.31 17.39 -0.60
CA GLY A 4 -10.01 17.58 0.66
C GLY A 4 -10.15 16.32 1.51
N THR A 5 -9.50 15.21 1.15
CA THR A 5 -9.46 13.97 1.93
C THR A 5 -8.10 13.76 2.60
N PHE A 6 -7.96 12.76 3.48
CA PHE A 6 -6.66 12.41 4.07
C PHE A 6 -5.67 11.85 3.03
N HIS A 7 -6.13 11.56 1.81
CA HIS A 7 -5.34 11.03 0.71
C HIS A 7 -5.05 12.07 -0.38
N GLU A 8 -5.30 13.35 -0.11
CA GLU A 8 -4.94 14.43 -1.03
C GLU A 8 -3.43 14.41 -1.34
N GLY A 9 -3.07 14.46 -2.63
CA GLY A 9 -1.68 14.40 -3.09
C GLY A 9 -1.04 13.01 -3.08
N GLN A 10 -1.78 11.94 -2.75
CA GLN A 10 -1.30 10.56 -2.88
C GLN A 10 -1.45 10.06 -4.32
N ASP A 11 -0.67 10.66 -5.22
CA ASP A 11 -0.78 10.45 -6.68
C ASP A 11 -0.60 8.99 -7.10
N TYR A 12 0.19 8.23 -6.34
CA TYR A 12 0.49 6.82 -6.62
C TYR A 12 -0.52 5.82 -6.06
N LEU A 13 -1.46 6.23 -5.19
CA LEU A 13 -2.38 5.30 -4.53
C LEU A 13 -3.19 4.49 -5.55
N LEU A 14 -3.74 5.17 -6.56
CA LEU A 14 -4.53 4.51 -7.59
C LEU A 14 -3.67 3.56 -8.42
N GLU A 15 -2.48 3.99 -8.84
CA GLU A 15 -1.54 3.15 -9.60
C GLU A 15 -1.14 1.90 -8.82
N CYS A 16 -0.88 2.02 -7.52
CA CYS A 16 -0.61 0.88 -6.66
C CYS A 16 -1.81 -0.07 -6.59
N CYS A 17 -3.02 0.44 -6.38
CA CYS A 17 -4.25 -0.37 -6.33
C CYS A 17 -4.48 -1.15 -7.63
N GLU A 18 -4.25 -0.51 -8.78
CA GLU A 18 -4.44 -1.11 -10.11
C GLU A 18 -3.44 -2.24 -10.41
N ASN A 19 -2.23 -2.17 -9.87
CA ASN A 19 -1.11 -3.03 -10.30
C ASN A 19 -0.61 -4.03 -9.26
N LEU A 20 -0.76 -3.73 -7.96
CA LEU A 20 -0.01 -4.45 -6.91
C LEU A 20 -0.88 -5.31 -6.00
N TYR A 21 -2.20 -5.14 -5.98
CA TYR A 21 -3.06 -5.82 -5.01
C TYR A 21 -3.74 -7.07 -5.57
N LEU A 22 -4.44 -6.91 -6.70
CA LEU A 22 -5.18 -8.02 -7.30
C LEU A 22 -4.25 -8.98 -8.06
N PRO A 23 -4.58 -10.29 -8.16
CA PRO A 23 -3.74 -11.28 -8.86
C PRO A 23 -3.46 -10.96 -10.33
N GLN A 24 -4.31 -10.15 -10.95
CA GLN A 24 -4.07 -9.56 -12.26
C GLN A 24 -4.32 -8.05 -12.15
N PRO A 25 -3.49 -7.23 -12.82
CA PRO A 25 -3.74 -5.80 -12.87
C PRO A 25 -5.13 -5.50 -13.42
N ALA A 26 -5.81 -4.55 -12.80
CA ALA A 26 -7.16 -4.16 -13.19
C ALA A 26 -7.29 -2.65 -13.09
N ARG A 27 -7.87 -2.02 -14.12
CA ARG A 27 -8.12 -0.57 -14.08
C ARG A 27 -9.15 -0.26 -13.00
N MET A 28 -8.95 0.84 -12.28
CA MET A 28 -9.81 1.27 -11.19
C MET A 28 -10.10 2.76 -11.29
N VAL A 29 -11.19 3.18 -10.66
CA VAL A 29 -11.50 4.58 -10.43
C VAL A 29 -11.87 4.79 -8.97
N VAL A 30 -11.38 5.88 -8.38
CA VAL A 30 -11.82 6.32 -7.07
C VAL A 30 -13.23 6.88 -7.19
N VAL A 31 -14.20 6.27 -6.49
CA VAL A 31 -15.60 6.71 -6.48
C VAL A 31 -15.93 7.58 -5.25
N GLY A 32 -15.11 7.52 -4.20
CA GLY A 32 -15.27 8.36 -3.02
C GLY A 32 -14.50 7.83 -1.81
N THR A 33 -14.81 8.36 -0.64
CA THR A 33 -14.29 7.90 0.65
C THR A 33 -15.42 7.57 1.62
N VAL A 34 -15.13 6.73 2.60
CA VAL A 34 -16.02 6.46 3.74
C VAL A 34 -15.27 6.78 5.03
N ASP A 35 -15.80 7.70 5.81
CA ASP A 35 -15.18 8.22 7.04
C ASP A 35 -15.68 7.48 8.29
N ASN A 36 -14.94 7.65 9.40
CA ASN A 36 -15.27 7.12 10.72
C ASN A 36 -15.43 5.59 10.75
N VAL A 37 -14.71 4.89 9.87
CA VAL A 37 -14.66 3.43 9.90
C VAL A 37 -13.69 3.01 11.02
N PRO A 38 -14.08 2.11 11.94
CA PRO A 38 -13.20 1.63 13.00
C PRO A 38 -12.12 0.71 12.42
N CYS A 39 -11.12 1.33 11.80
CA CYS A 39 -10.06 0.72 11.01
C CYS A 39 -8.73 1.41 11.32
N LEU A 40 -7.63 0.86 10.81
CA LEU A 40 -6.29 1.40 11.03
C LEU A 40 -5.89 2.47 10.01
N ALA A 41 -6.69 2.67 8.96
CA ALA A 41 -6.42 3.68 7.95
C ALA A 41 -6.28 5.07 8.58
N THR A 42 -5.32 5.83 8.05
CA THR A 42 -5.14 7.25 8.38
C THR A 42 -6.47 8.01 8.33
N GLY A 43 -6.82 8.69 9.43
CA GLY A 43 -8.06 9.46 9.53
C GLY A 43 -9.33 8.60 9.61
N GLN A 44 -9.22 7.28 9.81
CA GLN A 44 -10.36 6.35 9.80
C GLN A 44 -11.19 6.45 8.51
N GLN A 45 -10.50 6.73 7.41
CA GLN A 45 -11.08 6.98 6.09
C GLN A 45 -10.65 5.88 5.13
N LEU A 46 -11.62 5.19 4.54
CA LEU A 46 -11.38 4.22 3.48
C LEU A 46 -11.56 4.88 2.11
N VAL A 47 -10.66 4.61 1.17
CA VAL A 47 -10.85 5.01 -0.24
C VAL A 47 -11.63 3.92 -0.95
N ILE A 48 -12.74 4.28 -1.58
CA ILE A 48 -13.58 3.34 -2.33
C ILE A 48 -13.23 3.40 -3.81
N LEU A 49 -12.94 2.23 -4.36
CA LEU A 49 -12.47 2.01 -5.73
C LEU A 49 -13.48 1.13 -6.47
N LEU A 50 -13.77 1.46 -7.73
CA LEU A 50 -14.53 0.62 -8.64
C LEU A 50 -13.58 0.09 -9.72
N ALA A 51 -13.45 -1.23 -9.81
CA ALA A 51 -12.66 -1.88 -10.85
C ALA A 51 -13.44 -2.02 -12.16
N GLU A 52 -12.74 -2.12 -13.28
CA GLU A 52 -13.34 -2.29 -14.61
C GLU A 52 -14.21 -3.55 -14.76
N GLY A 53 -14.00 -4.55 -13.90
CA GLY A 53 -14.86 -5.75 -13.79
C GLY A 53 -16.16 -5.55 -13.01
N GLY A 54 -16.40 -4.35 -12.46
CA GLY A 54 -17.59 -4.01 -11.66
C GLY A 54 -17.42 -4.17 -10.15
N GLY A 55 -16.43 -4.97 -9.71
CA GLY A 55 -16.12 -5.16 -8.29
C GLY A 55 -15.78 -3.85 -7.58
N VAL A 56 -16.25 -3.71 -6.35
CA VAL A 56 -16.00 -2.54 -5.50
C VAL A 56 -15.04 -2.93 -4.38
N TYR A 57 -14.05 -2.09 -4.18
CA TYR A 57 -12.97 -2.31 -3.23
C TYR A 57 -12.85 -1.13 -2.27
N ALA A 58 -12.44 -1.42 -1.03
CA ALA A 58 -12.07 -0.42 -0.04
C ALA A 58 -10.58 -0.57 0.28
N TYR A 59 -9.83 0.52 0.10
CA TYR A 59 -8.43 0.58 0.45
C TYR A 59 -8.28 1.01 1.91
N GLU A 60 -7.60 0.17 2.69
CA GLU A 60 -7.22 0.38 4.09
C GLU A 60 -5.69 0.29 4.20
N GLU A 61 -5.01 1.40 3.93
CA GLU A 61 -3.55 1.55 4.07
C GLU A 61 -2.67 0.61 3.22
N GLU A 62 -2.51 -0.67 3.59
CA GLU A 62 -1.75 -1.67 2.81
C GLU A 62 -2.59 -2.90 2.46
N ALA A 63 -3.91 -2.78 2.59
CA ALA A 63 -4.88 -3.80 2.28
C ALA A 63 -5.97 -3.28 1.33
N LEU A 64 -6.34 -4.11 0.35
CA LEU A 64 -7.46 -3.86 -0.54
C LEU A 64 -8.55 -4.88 -0.25
N HIS A 65 -9.68 -4.42 0.29
CA HIS A 65 -10.81 -5.27 0.66
C HIS A 65 -11.83 -5.30 -0.45
N LYS A 66 -12.25 -6.48 -0.91
CA LYS A 66 -13.41 -6.57 -1.79
C LYS A 66 -14.67 -6.42 -0.95
N VAL A 67 -15.47 -5.39 -1.24
CA VAL A 67 -16.65 -5.04 -0.43
C VAL A 67 -17.98 -5.24 -1.14
N ALA A 68 -17.96 -5.40 -2.47
CA ALA A 68 -19.12 -5.82 -3.27
C ALA A 68 -18.69 -6.31 -4.67
N GLU A 69 -19.57 -7.06 -5.34
CA GLU A 69 -19.42 -7.48 -6.74
C GLU A 69 -19.85 -6.39 -7.72
N SER A 70 -20.63 -5.40 -7.26
CA SER A 70 -21.10 -4.28 -8.08
C SER A 70 -21.33 -3.02 -7.26
N LEU A 71 -21.32 -1.86 -7.93
CA LEU A 71 -21.68 -0.60 -7.26
C LEU A 71 -23.12 -0.60 -6.73
N ALA A 72 -24.05 -1.29 -7.40
CA ALA A 72 -25.43 -1.41 -6.94
C ALA A 72 -25.51 -2.18 -5.61
N GLU A 73 -24.83 -3.32 -5.52
CA GLU A 73 -24.75 -4.09 -4.27
C GLU A 73 -24.06 -3.28 -3.17
N PHE A 74 -22.96 -2.58 -3.47
CA PHE A 74 -22.28 -1.73 -2.48
C PHE A 74 -23.21 -0.67 -1.89
N LEU A 75 -24.09 -0.07 -2.69
CA LEU A 75 -25.07 0.90 -2.19
C LEU A 75 -26.15 0.27 -1.30
N GLU A 76 -26.41 -1.03 -1.44
CA GLU A 76 -27.38 -1.76 -0.60
C GLU A 76 -26.74 -2.25 0.71
N ILE A 77 -25.52 -2.81 0.64
CA ILE A 77 -24.91 -3.50 1.79
C ILE A 77 -23.80 -2.68 2.47
N GLY A 78 -23.27 -1.66 1.82
CA GLY A 78 -22.17 -0.84 2.32
C GLY A 78 -20.90 -1.67 2.60
N LEU A 79 -20.33 -1.49 3.79
CA LEU A 79 -19.09 -2.15 4.22
C LEU A 79 -19.31 -3.47 4.98
N GLN A 80 -20.48 -4.11 4.85
CA GLN A 80 -20.77 -5.37 5.55
C GLN A 80 -19.79 -6.51 5.20
N LEU A 81 -19.16 -6.46 4.02
CA LEU A 81 -18.16 -7.43 3.58
C LEU A 81 -16.71 -7.00 3.84
N LEU A 82 -16.49 -5.87 4.54
CA LEU A 82 -15.15 -5.43 4.90
C LEU A 82 -14.41 -6.53 5.68
N GLY A 83 -13.16 -6.80 5.28
CA GLY A 83 -12.33 -7.84 5.89
C GLY A 83 -12.69 -9.28 5.53
N LYS A 84 -13.70 -9.55 4.68
CA LYS A 84 -14.06 -10.91 4.27
C LYS A 84 -13.15 -11.45 3.18
N GLU A 85 -12.82 -10.62 2.20
CA GLU A 85 -11.90 -10.92 1.12
C GLU A 85 -10.90 -9.76 1.04
N VAL A 86 -9.62 -10.07 1.25
CA VAL A 86 -8.56 -9.07 1.44
C VAL A 86 -7.38 -9.45 0.58
N TYR A 87 -6.86 -8.45 -0.12
CA TYR A 87 -5.66 -8.54 -0.94
C TYR A 87 -4.59 -7.67 -0.29
N LEU A 88 -3.42 -8.24 0.01
CA LEU A 88 -2.30 -7.49 0.55
C LEU A 88 -1.38 -7.00 -0.58
N CYS A 89 -0.74 -5.86 -0.36
CA CYS A 89 0.16 -5.26 -1.35
C CYS A 89 1.25 -6.25 -1.79
N ALA A 90 1.35 -6.47 -3.10
CA ALA A 90 2.34 -7.31 -3.78
C ALA A 90 2.42 -8.77 -3.28
N GLU A 91 1.42 -9.27 -2.55
CA GLU A 91 1.44 -10.64 -1.98
C GLU A 91 1.56 -11.73 -3.07
N HIS A 92 1.01 -11.48 -4.24
CA HIS A 92 1.03 -12.40 -5.37
C HIS A 92 2.27 -12.24 -6.27
N LEU A 93 3.16 -11.28 -5.99
CA LEU A 93 4.37 -11.03 -6.77
C LEU A 93 5.56 -11.74 -6.12
N ALA A 94 6.32 -12.48 -6.94
CA ALA A 94 7.58 -13.05 -6.48
C ALA A 94 8.60 -11.92 -6.24
N PRO A 95 9.27 -11.89 -5.08
CA PRO A 95 10.33 -10.92 -4.86
C PRO A 95 11.48 -11.16 -5.85
N LEU A 96 12.11 -10.07 -6.28
CA LEU A 96 13.32 -10.15 -7.09
C LEU A 96 14.43 -10.87 -6.31
N SER A 97 15.22 -11.68 -7.02
CA SER A 97 16.41 -12.29 -6.43
C SER A 97 17.46 -11.25 -6.06
N GLU A 98 18.37 -11.59 -5.14
CA GLU A 98 19.48 -10.68 -4.76
C GLU A 98 20.36 -10.26 -5.95
N GLU A 99 20.53 -11.16 -6.93
CA GLU A 99 21.29 -10.86 -8.14
C GLU A 99 20.56 -9.85 -9.04
N GLU A 100 19.24 -9.96 -9.15
CA GLU A 100 18.42 -9.01 -9.91
C GLU A 100 18.37 -7.65 -9.22
N ARG A 101 18.11 -7.63 -7.90
CA ARG A 101 18.16 -6.42 -7.07
C ARG A 101 19.53 -5.76 -7.13
N GLY A 102 20.60 -6.56 -7.19
CA GLY A 102 21.97 -6.09 -7.29
C GLY A 102 22.28 -5.35 -8.59
N LYS A 103 21.48 -5.51 -9.64
CA LYS A 103 21.65 -4.80 -10.93
C LYS A 103 20.98 -3.42 -10.92
N ASP A 104 20.08 -3.15 -9.98
CA ASP A 104 19.35 -1.89 -9.89
C ASP A 104 20.27 -0.76 -9.36
N PRO A 105 20.47 0.32 -10.14
CA PRO A 105 21.32 1.43 -9.75
C PRO A 105 20.87 2.18 -8.49
N GLU A 106 19.56 2.25 -8.23
CA GLU A 106 19.02 2.89 -7.02
C GLU A 106 19.29 2.03 -5.79
N ILE A 107 19.07 0.71 -5.89
CA ILE A 107 19.39 -0.22 -4.81
C ILE A 107 20.89 -0.18 -4.49
N GLN A 108 21.75 -0.10 -5.51
CA GLN A 108 23.19 0.06 -5.31
C GLN A 108 23.54 1.34 -4.55
N LYS A 109 22.92 2.48 -4.89
CA LYS A 109 23.12 3.76 -4.19
C LYS A 109 22.66 3.69 -2.74
N ILE A 110 21.50 3.09 -2.47
CA ILE A 110 20.97 2.90 -1.12
C ILE A 110 21.95 2.06 -0.29
N ARG A 111 22.45 0.95 -0.84
CA ARG A 111 23.44 0.09 -0.19
C ARG A 111 24.73 0.84 0.14
N GLN A 112 25.27 1.61 -0.80
CA GLN A 112 26.46 2.44 -0.57
C GLN A 112 26.23 3.48 0.54
N SER A 113 25.08 4.16 0.53
CA SER A 113 24.72 5.12 1.56
C SER A 113 24.59 4.47 2.95
N ALA A 114 24.04 3.26 3.02
CA ALA A 114 23.95 2.49 4.26
C ALA A 114 25.34 2.11 4.78
N ASP A 115 26.23 1.62 3.92
CA ASP A 115 27.61 1.29 4.28
C ASP A 115 28.36 2.52 4.82
N ASP A 116 28.19 3.68 4.18
CA ASP A 116 28.82 4.93 4.61
C ASP A 116 28.26 5.44 5.93
N PHE A 117 26.96 5.28 6.16
CA PHE A 117 26.35 5.56 7.46
C PHE A 117 26.95 4.69 8.57
N ILE A 118 27.02 3.36 8.36
CA ILE A 118 27.59 2.42 9.33
C ILE A 118 29.07 2.74 9.61
N LYS A 119 29.87 2.98 8.56
CA LYS A 119 31.29 3.32 8.72
C LYS A 119 31.50 4.59 9.54
N ARG A 120 30.68 5.62 9.31
CA ARG A 120 30.74 6.87 10.08
C ARG A 120 30.41 6.66 11.55
N GLY A 121 29.38 5.86 11.85
CA GLY A 121 28.95 5.59 13.23
C GLY A 121 29.82 4.57 13.99
N LYS A 122 30.74 3.87 13.32
CA LYS A 122 31.47 2.73 13.88
C LYS A 122 32.19 3.03 15.20
N ASN A 123 32.89 4.16 15.28
CA ASN A 123 33.69 4.49 16.46
C ASN A 123 32.81 4.88 17.67
N GLU A 124 31.73 5.62 17.45
CA GLU A 124 30.75 5.93 18.50
C GLU A 124 30.07 4.66 19.00
N PHE A 125 29.63 3.79 18.08
CA PHE A 125 28.98 2.53 18.44
C PHE A 125 29.92 1.62 19.24
N GLN A 126 31.19 1.52 18.84
CA GLN A 126 32.19 0.75 19.59
C GLN A 126 32.43 1.34 20.98
N SER A 127 32.52 2.66 21.12
CA SER A 127 32.70 3.31 22.42
C SER A 127 31.54 3.04 23.39
N LEU A 128 30.32 2.90 22.88
CA LEU A 128 29.15 2.54 23.68
C LEU A 128 29.16 1.07 24.09
N LEU A 129 29.66 0.16 23.25
CA LEU A 129 29.81 -1.24 23.59
C LEU A 129 30.90 -1.48 24.66
N ASP A 130 31.99 -0.70 24.62
CA ASP A 130 33.09 -0.81 25.59
C ASP A 130 32.69 -0.29 27.00
N LEU A 131 31.54 0.39 27.13
CA LEU A 131 30.98 0.89 28.38
C LEU A 131 30.07 -0.13 29.11
N LEU A 132 29.75 -1.26 28.48
CA LEU A 132 28.92 -2.36 29.03
C LEU A 132 29.79 -3.47 29.65
#